data_AF-A0A959VQS1-F1
#
_entry.id   AF-A0A959VQS1-F1
#
_cell.length_a   1.000
_cell.length_b   1.000
_cell.length_c   1.000
_cell.angle_alpha   90.00
_cell.angle_beta   90.00
_cell.angle_gamma   90.00
#
_symmetry.space_group_name_H-M   'P 1'
#
loop_
_entity.id
_entity.type
_entity.pdbx_description
1 polymer ?
#
loop_
_entity_poly.entity_id
_entity_poly.type
_entity_poly.pdbx_seq_one_letter_code
_entity_poly.pdbx_strand_id
1 'polypeptide(L)'
;MPEPSDPADPILMAGSILGLRLWRTDSAFETLFSGMTGARWQTDGRATSATCIRHDRGRHRAPGKDCSCGLYAHHPNRFPPQLSLRISRPYPRVVIGLVEAWGRIELHRQGFRAEFARPVAFVNYRWNPPVGLDEETHQEVFRRHRTIFEYRLAELAERCDAEIIDPNEGDRLGAWIRNDGRAISPALLRELVPERPPRRRRPRPG
;
A
#
# COMPACT_ATOMS: atom_id res chain seq x y z
N MET A 1 40.15 -15.14 15.70
CA MET A 1 38.68 -15.36 15.81
C MET A 1 38.01 -14.09 15.32
N PRO A 2 37.36 -14.05 14.15
CA PRO A 2 36.61 -12.87 13.75
C PRO A 2 35.33 -12.78 14.61
N GLU A 3 35.04 -11.59 15.13
CA GLU A 3 33.81 -11.32 15.89
C GLU A 3 32.55 -11.56 15.04
N PRO A 4 31.43 -11.98 15.65
CA PRO A 4 30.17 -12.11 14.93
C PRO A 4 29.74 -10.74 14.43
N SER A 5 29.77 -10.54 13.11
CA SER A 5 29.26 -9.34 12.47
C SER A 5 27.80 -9.14 12.88
N ASP A 6 27.55 -8.09 13.64
CA ASP A 6 26.24 -7.63 14.05
C ASP A 6 25.31 -7.54 12.82
N PRO A 7 24.09 -8.14 12.82
CA PRO A 7 23.17 -7.96 11.71
C PRO A 7 22.73 -6.50 11.66
N ALA A 8 23.39 -5.74 10.79
CA ALA A 8 23.26 -4.32 10.52
C ALA A 8 21.93 -3.72 11.02
N ASP A 9 22.05 -2.75 11.92
CA ASP A 9 20.91 -2.01 12.45
C ASP A 9 20.01 -1.49 11.32
N PRO A 10 18.67 -1.51 11.50
CA PRO A 10 17.76 -0.98 10.50
C PRO A 10 18.06 0.50 10.29
N ILE A 11 18.12 0.94 9.04
CA ILE A 11 18.30 2.36 8.72
C ILE A 11 17.10 3.14 9.26
N LEU A 12 17.36 4.04 10.21
CA LEU A 12 16.36 4.89 10.84
C LEU A 12 16.20 6.17 10.03
N MET A 13 15.01 6.38 9.45
CA MET A 13 14.65 7.61 8.75
C MET A 13 13.83 8.50 9.69
N ALA A 14 14.26 9.75 9.88
CA ALA A 14 13.43 10.76 10.54
C ALA A 14 12.39 11.30 9.54
N GLY A 15 11.13 11.39 9.96
CA GLY A 15 10.02 11.88 9.12
C GLY A 15 9.01 10.80 8.76
N SER A 16 8.14 11.10 7.80
CA SER A 16 7.16 10.17 7.25
C SER A 16 7.51 9.79 5.81
N ILE A 17 7.08 8.60 5.40
CA ILE A 17 7.27 8.08 4.05
C ILE A 17 5.94 7.81 3.39
N LEU A 18 5.89 8.00 2.08
CA LEU A 18 4.72 7.72 1.28
C LEU A 18 4.71 6.27 0.79
N GLY A 19 3.57 5.60 0.90
CA GLY A 19 3.38 4.25 0.38
C GLY A 19 2.07 4.09 -0.37
N LEU A 20 2.02 3.19 -1.34
CA LEU A 20 0.81 2.76 -2.03
C LEU A 20 0.21 1.55 -1.32
N ARG A 21 -1.10 1.59 -1.06
CA ARG A 21 -1.80 0.52 -0.35
C ARG A 21 -3.12 0.17 -1.01
N LEU A 22 -3.47 -1.11 -0.88
CA LEU A 22 -4.77 -1.67 -1.23
C LEU A 22 -5.45 -2.17 0.03
N TRP A 23 -6.71 -1.78 0.19
CA TRP A 23 -7.58 -2.20 1.28
C TRP A 23 -8.76 -2.98 0.76
N ARG A 24 -9.25 -3.91 1.59
CA ARG A 24 -10.63 -4.37 1.48
C ARG A 24 -11.53 -3.40 2.24
N THR A 25 -12.76 -3.27 1.80
CA THR A 25 -13.76 -2.45 2.48
C THR A 25 -15.09 -3.21 2.62
N ASP A 26 -16.09 -2.60 3.24
CA ASP A 26 -17.47 -3.07 3.18
C ASP A 26 -18.20 -2.44 1.98
N SER A 27 -19.50 -2.68 1.82
CA SER A 27 -20.28 -2.10 0.71
C SER A 27 -20.57 -0.61 0.87
N ALA A 28 -20.46 -0.06 2.08
CA ALA A 28 -20.72 1.34 2.40
C ALA A 28 -19.43 2.19 2.45
N PHE A 29 -18.27 1.55 2.29
CA PHE A 29 -16.94 2.14 2.35
C PHE A 29 -16.59 2.69 3.74
N GLU A 30 -17.28 2.27 4.80
CA GLU A 30 -17.09 2.81 6.16
C GLU A 30 -15.84 2.26 6.84
N THR A 31 -15.38 1.10 6.39
CA THR A 31 -14.32 0.35 7.03
C THR A 31 -13.22 -0.01 6.05
N LEU A 32 -11.97 0.04 6.52
CA LEU A 32 -10.81 -0.38 5.75
C LEU A 32 -10.13 -1.55 6.47
N PHE A 33 -9.80 -2.60 5.73
CA PHE A 33 -9.15 -3.79 6.26
C PHE A 33 -7.93 -4.17 5.45
N SER A 34 -6.95 -4.74 6.15
CA SER A 34 -5.88 -5.52 5.54
C SER A 34 -6.47 -6.70 4.77
N GLY A 35 -6.17 -6.81 3.48
CA GLY A 35 -6.63 -7.93 2.66
C GLY A 35 -6.06 -9.28 3.10
N MET A 36 -4.91 -9.30 3.77
CA MET A 36 -4.22 -10.52 4.20
C MET A 36 -4.53 -10.92 5.65
N THR A 37 -4.58 -9.94 6.55
CA THR A 37 -4.70 -10.20 8.00
C THR A 37 -6.07 -9.84 8.59
N GLY A 38 -6.94 -9.17 7.83
CA GLY A 38 -8.20 -8.64 8.34
C GLY A 38 -8.07 -7.47 9.32
N ALA A 39 -6.85 -7.04 9.65
CA ALA A 39 -6.61 -5.93 10.57
C ALA A 39 -7.27 -4.64 10.08
N ARG A 40 -8.03 -3.99 10.97
CA ARG A 40 -8.77 -2.77 10.68
C ARG A 40 -7.84 -1.55 10.62
N TRP A 41 -8.14 -0.66 9.70
CA TRP A 41 -7.54 0.67 9.57
C TRP A 41 -8.55 1.73 10.01
N GLN A 42 -8.03 2.80 10.59
CA GLN A 42 -8.82 3.98 10.92
C GLN A 42 -9.30 4.66 9.63
N THR A 43 -10.52 5.19 9.68
CA THR A 43 -11.19 5.86 8.57
C THR A 43 -11.64 7.29 8.92
N ASP A 44 -11.15 7.82 10.05
CA ASP A 44 -11.50 9.12 10.63
C ASP A 44 -10.32 10.12 10.59
N GLY A 45 -9.39 9.90 9.67
CA GLY A 45 -8.18 10.72 9.48
C GLY A 45 -7.07 10.49 10.50
N ARG A 46 -7.35 9.77 11.59
CA ARG A 46 -6.32 9.41 12.58
C ARG A 46 -5.40 8.31 12.07
N ALA A 47 -4.22 8.25 12.69
CA ALA A 47 -3.26 7.19 12.44
C ALA A 47 -3.80 5.84 12.90
N THR A 48 -3.67 4.84 12.03
CA THR A 48 -3.73 3.43 12.46
C THR A 48 -2.40 3.09 13.12
N SER A 49 -2.44 2.42 14.28
CA SER A 49 -1.26 1.86 14.92
C SER A 49 -1.16 0.37 14.66
N ALA A 50 0.04 -0.10 14.28
CA ALA A 50 0.33 -1.51 14.10
C ALA A 50 0.32 -2.24 15.44
N THR A 51 -0.42 -3.35 15.49
CA THR A 51 -0.42 -4.26 16.64
C THR A 51 0.04 -5.64 16.22
N CYS A 52 0.85 -6.29 17.05
CA CYS A 52 1.19 -7.69 16.86
C CYS A 52 0.09 -8.57 17.48
N ILE A 53 -0.54 -9.42 16.65
CA ILE A 53 -1.58 -10.37 17.08
C ILE A 53 -1.02 -11.75 17.44
N ARG A 54 0.29 -11.96 17.27
CA ARG A 54 0.93 -13.23 17.61
C ARG A 54 1.29 -13.25 19.09
N HIS A 55 0.52 -14.03 19.85
CA HIS A 55 0.67 -14.16 21.31
C HIS A 55 1.91 -14.98 21.74
N ASP A 56 2.48 -15.79 20.83
CA ASP A 56 3.56 -16.74 21.11
C ASP A 56 4.97 -16.10 21.20
N ARG A 57 5.17 -14.89 20.66
CA ARG A 57 6.47 -14.18 20.68
C ARG A 57 6.53 -12.97 21.62
N GLY A 58 5.57 -12.86 22.54
CA GLY A 58 5.45 -11.73 23.47
C GLY A 58 4.91 -10.45 22.84
N ARG A 59 4.40 -9.52 23.66
CA ARG A 59 4.02 -8.17 23.23
C ARG A 59 5.27 -7.40 22.83
N HIS A 60 5.61 -7.40 21.55
CA HIS A 60 6.67 -6.56 21.02
C HIS A 60 6.09 -5.36 20.26
N ARG A 61 6.88 -4.30 20.14
CA ARG A 61 6.53 -3.14 19.31
C ARG A 61 6.53 -3.54 17.83
N ALA A 62 5.51 -3.11 17.09
CA ALA A 62 5.38 -3.38 15.67
C ALA A 62 6.00 -2.24 14.83
N PRO A 63 6.61 -2.53 13.67
CA PRO A 63 7.03 -3.85 13.21
C PRO A 63 8.16 -4.44 14.09
N GLY A 64 8.12 -5.75 14.32
CA GLY A 64 9.18 -6.49 14.98
C GLY A 64 10.12 -7.14 13.97
N LYS A 65 11.42 -7.17 14.30
CA LYS A 65 12.51 -7.69 13.45
C LYS A 65 12.22 -9.10 12.91
N ASP A 66 11.77 -10.00 13.77
CA ASP A 66 11.47 -11.40 13.43
C ASP A 66 9.97 -11.70 13.40
N CYS A 67 9.13 -10.68 13.22
CA CYS A 67 7.69 -10.84 13.11
C CYS A 67 7.22 -10.30 11.77
N SER A 68 6.04 -10.70 11.31
CA SER A 68 5.40 -10.16 10.10
C SER A 68 4.35 -9.09 10.43
N CYS A 69 4.27 -8.59 11.67
CA CYS A 69 3.36 -7.51 12.02
C CYS A 69 3.83 -6.16 11.44
N GLY A 70 2.96 -5.15 11.48
CA GLY A 70 3.21 -3.85 10.86
C GLY A 70 2.17 -3.51 9.81
N LEU A 71 2.09 -2.23 9.48
CA LEU A 71 1.24 -1.71 8.41
C LEU A 71 2.04 -1.73 7.11
N TYR A 72 1.60 -2.54 6.15
CA TYR A 72 2.31 -2.73 4.89
C TYR A 72 1.91 -1.68 3.85
N ALA A 73 2.87 -1.19 3.08
CA ALA A 73 2.60 -0.45 1.85
C ALA A 73 3.71 -0.70 0.83
N HIS A 74 3.38 -0.53 -0.44
CA HIS A 74 4.34 -0.59 -1.54
C HIS A 74 5.02 0.77 -1.75
N HIS A 75 6.23 0.77 -2.28
CA HIS A 75 6.83 2.03 -2.74
C HIS A 75 6.00 2.58 -3.92
N PRO A 76 5.60 3.86 -3.93
CA PRO A 76 4.70 4.41 -4.95
C PRO A 76 5.24 4.31 -6.38
N ASN A 77 6.57 4.36 -6.53
CA ASN A 77 7.28 4.18 -7.81
C ASN A 77 7.34 2.73 -8.31
N ARG A 78 6.88 1.77 -7.51
CA ARG A 78 6.81 0.34 -7.83
C ARG A 78 5.34 -0.07 -7.86
N PHE A 79 4.61 0.37 -8.89
CA PHE A 79 3.25 -0.11 -9.13
C PHE A 79 3.28 -1.61 -9.40
N PRO A 80 2.78 -2.47 -8.48
CA PRO A 80 2.86 -3.91 -8.69
C PRO A 80 1.96 -4.30 -9.87
N PRO A 81 2.40 -5.17 -10.80
CA PRO A 81 1.53 -5.73 -11.84
C PRO A 81 0.30 -6.47 -11.26
N GLN A 82 0.40 -6.96 -10.02
CA GLN A 82 -0.73 -7.58 -9.32
C GLN A 82 -1.77 -6.54 -8.89
N LEU A 83 -1.36 -5.30 -8.66
CA LEU A 83 -2.25 -4.18 -8.38
C LEU A 83 -2.96 -3.75 -9.66
N SER A 84 -2.25 -3.64 -10.80
CA SER A 84 -2.89 -3.35 -12.09
C SER A 84 -3.90 -4.43 -12.50
N LEU A 85 -3.65 -5.71 -12.19
CA LEU A 85 -4.60 -6.81 -12.39
C LEU A 85 -5.81 -6.77 -11.44
N ARG A 86 -5.66 -6.27 -10.21
CA ARG A 86 -6.79 -6.05 -9.27
C ARG A 86 -7.56 -4.78 -9.56
N ILE A 87 -6.92 -3.78 -10.16
CA ILE A 87 -7.57 -2.59 -10.71
C ILE A 87 -8.44 -2.97 -11.93
N SER A 88 -7.99 -3.93 -12.74
CA SER A 88 -8.70 -4.39 -13.94
C SER A 88 -9.73 -5.49 -13.70
N ARG A 89 -9.87 -6.00 -12.46
CA ARG A 89 -10.92 -6.96 -12.09
C ARG A 89 -11.76 -6.37 -10.95
N PRO A 90 -13.05 -6.09 -11.19
CA PRO A 90 -13.91 -5.49 -10.18
C PRO A 90 -14.15 -6.53 -9.07
N TYR A 91 -13.36 -6.46 -8.01
CA TYR A 91 -13.82 -6.97 -6.73
C TYR A 91 -14.56 -5.81 -6.07
N PRO A 92 -15.92 -5.80 -6.07
CA PRO A 92 -16.65 -4.81 -5.31
C PRO A 92 -16.12 -4.91 -3.88
N ARG A 93 -15.70 -3.77 -3.31
CA ARG A 93 -15.08 -3.65 -1.98
C ARG A 93 -13.55 -3.69 -1.92
N VAL A 94 -12.87 -3.18 -2.94
CA VAL A 94 -11.42 -2.88 -2.87
C VAL A 94 -11.18 -1.41 -3.18
N VAL A 95 -10.38 -0.77 -2.32
CA VAL A 95 -9.97 0.63 -2.48
C VAL A 95 -8.44 0.68 -2.52
N ILE A 96 -7.90 1.54 -3.37
CA ILE A 96 -6.46 1.79 -3.50
C ILE A 96 -6.20 3.24 -3.13
N GLY A 97 -5.08 3.49 -2.49
CA GLY A 97 -4.70 4.84 -2.11
C GLY A 97 -3.27 4.92 -1.62
N LEU A 98 -2.88 6.13 -1.29
CA LEU A 98 -1.59 6.44 -0.71
C LEU A 98 -1.74 6.56 0.80
N VAL A 99 -0.69 6.15 1.50
CA VAL A 99 -0.56 6.28 2.95
C VAL A 99 0.67 7.10 3.27
N GLU A 100 0.51 7.97 4.25
CA GLU A 100 1.62 8.52 5.01
C GLU A 100 1.93 7.54 6.14
N ALA A 101 3.20 7.17 6.31
CA ALA A 101 3.64 6.22 7.32
C ALA A 101 4.85 6.75 8.12
N TRP A 102 4.88 6.48 9.42
CA TRP A 102 5.93 6.98 10.32
C TRP A 102 6.10 6.10 11.56
N GLY A 103 6.98 6.54 12.47
CA GLY A 103 7.40 5.78 13.65
C GLY A 103 8.49 4.78 13.28
N ARG A 104 8.39 3.55 13.79
CA ARG A 104 9.28 2.47 13.33
C ARG A 104 8.91 2.05 11.92
N ILE A 105 9.83 2.22 10.98
CA ILE A 105 9.70 1.78 9.61
C ILE A 105 10.76 0.73 9.32
N GLU A 106 10.33 -0.40 8.79
CA GLU A 106 11.20 -1.42 8.24
C GLU A 106 11.07 -1.40 6.71
N LEU A 107 12.14 -0.98 6.04
CA LEU A 107 12.18 -0.84 4.58
C LEU A 107 12.46 -2.18 3.90
N HIS A 108 11.76 -2.40 2.80
CA HIS A 108 11.93 -3.54 1.90
C HIS A 108 12.10 -3.05 0.47
N ARG A 109 12.55 -3.94 -0.42
CA ARG A 109 12.76 -3.61 -1.83
C ARG A 109 11.49 -3.16 -2.56
N GLN A 110 10.34 -3.74 -2.20
CA GLN A 110 9.06 -3.50 -2.88
C GLN A 110 8.14 -2.55 -2.11
N GLY A 111 8.49 -2.20 -0.87
CA GLY A 111 7.62 -1.49 0.04
C GLY A 111 8.21 -1.40 1.43
N PHE A 112 7.36 -1.32 2.44
CA PHE A 112 7.79 -1.20 3.83
C PHE A 112 6.72 -1.71 4.79
N ARG A 113 7.10 -1.83 6.05
CA ARG A 113 6.21 -2.05 7.20
C ARG A 113 6.39 -0.89 8.18
N ALA A 114 5.30 -0.30 8.63
CA ALA A 114 5.33 0.84 9.54
C ALA A 114 4.56 0.58 10.83
N GLU A 115 4.92 1.34 11.86
CA GLU A 115 4.22 1.39 13.14
C GLU A 115 2.94 2.21 13.05
N PHE A 116 3.00 3.37 12.39
CA PHE A 116 1.84 4.22 12.19
C PHE A 116 1.65 4.49 10.70
N ALA A 117 0.40 4.52 10.27
CA ALA A 117 0.05 5.00 8.95
C ALA A 117 -1.39 5.50 8.90
N ARG A 118 -1.65 6.47 8.03
CA ARG A 118 -3.00 6.92 7.68
C ARG A 118 -3.16 7.06 6.16
N PRO A 119 -4.35 6.84 5.60
CA PRO A 119 -4.64 7.25 4.22
C PRO A 119 -4.43 8.75 4.05
N VAL A 120 -3.86 9.16 2.92
CA VAL A 120 -3.70 10.59 2.54
C VAL A 120 -4.21 10.89 1.14
N ALA A 121 -4.40 9.86 0.31
CA ALA A 121 -5.13 9.96 -0.94
C ALA A 121 -5.77 8.63 -1.30
N PHE A 122 -6.86 8.68 -2.05
CA PHE A 122 -7.47 7.52 -2.70
C PHE A 122 -7.42 7.67 -4.21
N VAL A 123 -7.26 6.54 -4.91
CA VAL A 123 -7.21 6.51 -6.37
C VAL A 123 -8.60 6.19 -6.90
N ASN A 124 -9.19 7.11 -7.65
CA ASN A 124 -10.43 6.89 -8.38
C ASN A 124 -10.14 6.11 -9.67
N TYR A 125 -10.09 4.78 -9.61
CA TYR A 125 -9.89 4.00 -10.82
C TYR A 125 -11.20 3.88 -11.61
N ARG A 126 -11.20 4.42 -12.83
CA ARG A 126 -12.29 4.19 -13.79
C ARG A 126 -12.31 2.71 -14.17
N TRP A 127 -13.47 2.10 -13.99
CA TRP A 127 -13.75 0.74 -14.44
C TRP A 127 -13.81 0.71 -15.96
N ASN A 128 -12.85 0.06 -16.62
CA ASN A 128 -13.01 -0.32 -18.02
C ASN A 128 -13.80 -1.63 -18.09
N PRO A 129 -14.89 -1.72 -18.88
CA PRO A 129 -15.60 -2.98 -19.07
C PRO A 129 -14.65 -4.03 -19.70
N PRO A 130 -14.80 -5.32 -19.35
CA PRO A 130 -14.12 -6.39 -20.08
C PRO A 130 -14.51 -6.32 -21.57
N VAL A 131 -13.54 -6.48 -22.46
CA VAL A 131 -13.80 -6.53 -23.90
C VAL A 131 -14.68 -7.74 -24.22
N GLY A 132 -15.84 -7.54 -24.87
CA GLY A 132 -16.64 -8.62 -25.47
C GLY A 132 -17.96 -9.02 -24.79
N LEU A 133 -18.61 -8.15 -24.03
CA LEU A 133 -19.97 -8.36 -23.49
C LEU A 133 -20.95 -7.34 -24.10
N ASP A 134 -22.26 -7.62 -24.11
CA ASP A 134 -23.26 -6.76 -24.75
C ASP A 134 -23.21 -5.31 -24.23
N GLU A 135 -23.36 -4.36 -25.16
CA GLU A 135 -22.98 -2.95 -24.98
C GLU A 135 -24.04 -2.14 -24.19
N GLU A 136 -25.33 -2.49 -24.33
CA GLU A 136 -26.45 -1.63 -23.94
C GLU A 136 -26.94 -1.88 -22.50
N THR A 137 -27.06 -3.15 -22.08
CA THR A 137 -27.45 -3.51 -20.70
C THR A 137 -26.34 -3.20 -19.70
N HIS A 138 -25.09 -3.20 -20.16
CA HIS A 138 -23.93 -2.87 -19.35
C HIS A 138 -23.74 -1.39 -19.10
N GLN A 139 -23.93 -0.51 -20.09
CA GLN A 139 -23.65 0.92 -19.88
C GLN A 139 -24.46 1.54 -18.74
N GLU A 140 -25.72 1.14 -18.55
CA GLU A 140 -26.57 1.67 -17.47
C GLU A 140 -26.19 1.12 -16.08
N VAL A 141 -25.99 -0.20 -15.98
CA VAL A 141 -25.57 -0.85 -14.71
C VAL A 141 -24.17 -0.36 -14.30
N PHE A 142 -23.26 -0.19 -15.25
CA PHE A 142 -21.92 0.34 -15.01
C PHE A 142 -21.94 1.81 -14.62
N ARG A 143 -22.75 2.66 -15.30
CA ARG A 143 -22.92 4.06 -14.90
C ARG A 143 -23.40 4.15 -13.46
N ARG A 144 -24.44 3.39 -13.10
CA ARG A 144 -24.97 3.37 -11.73
C ARG A 144 -23.96 2.89 -10.70
N HIS A 145 -23.27 1.77 -10.94
CA HIS A 145 -22.25 1.26 -10.02
C HIS A 145 -21.05 2.21 -9.89
N ARG A 146 -20.66 2.86 -10.98
CA ARG A 146 -19.60 3.86 -10.99
C ARG A 146 -19.97 5.07 -10.15
N THR A 147 -21.16 5.65 -10.35
CA THR A 147 -21.62 6.81 -9.56
C THR A 147 -21.68 6.48 -8.08
N ILE A 148 -22.18 5.28 -7.73
CA ILE A 148 -22.21 4.83 -6.33
C ILE A 148 -20.78 4.70 -5.78
N PHE A 149 -19.86 4.08 -6.53
CA PHE A 149 -18.47 3.94 -6.11
C PHE A 149 -17.79 5.30 -5.91
N GLU A 150 -17.92 6.22 -6.86
CA GLU A 150 -17.32 7.57 -6.80
C GLU A 150 -17.87 8.35 -5.60
N TYR A 151 -19.18 8.28 -5.35
CA TYR A 151 -19.80 8.91 -4.18
C TYR A 151 -19.28 8.33 -2.86
N ARG A 152 -19.26 6.99 -2.73
CA ARG A 152 -18.77 6.33 -1.51
C ARG A 152 -17.27 6.52 -1.29
N LEU A 153 -16.50 6.61 -2.38
CA LEU A 153 -15.08 6.93 -2.31
C LEU A 153 -14.87 8.36 -1.83
N ALA A 154 -15.70 9.31 -2.27
CA ALA A 154 -15.65 10.69 -1.81
C ALA A 154 -15.98 10.83 -0.32
N GLU A 155 -17.04 10.18 0.16
CA GLU A 155 -17.37 10.15 1.60
C GLU A 155 -16.24 9.54 2.43
N LEU A 156 -15.61 8.45 1.94
CA LEU A 156 -14.46 7.85 2.62
C LEU A 156 -13.26 8.79 2.63
N ALA A 157 -12.96 9.45 1.51
CA ALA A 157 -11.86 10.39 1.39
C ALA A 157 -12.02 11.56 2.36
N GLU A 158 -13.22 12.15 2.42
CA GLU A 158 -13.56 13.24 3.35
C GLU A 158 -13.35 12.81 4.81
N ARG A 159 -13.89 11.66 5.22
CA ARG A 159 -13.69 11.15 6.60
C ARG A 159 -12.22 10.90 6.93
N CYS A 160 -11.42 10.51 5.94
CA CYS A 160 -10.00 10.28 6.12
C CYS A 160 -9.14 11.54 6.04
N ASP A 161 -9.72 12.71 5.74
CA ASP A 161 -8.96 13.92 5.38
C ASP A 161 -7.94 13.63 4.26
N ALA A 162 -8.42 12.93 3.22
CA ALA A 162 -7.61 12.41 2.12
C ALA A 162 -8.08 12.97 0.78
N GLU A 163 -7.15 13.16 -0.15
CA GLU A 163 -7.45 13.60 -1.50
C GLU A 163 -7.98 12.47 -2.38
N ILE A 164 -8.69 12.80 -3.46
CA ILE A 164 -9.01 11.85 -4.53
C ILE A 164 -8.16 12.17 -5.75
N ILE A 165 -7.47 11.17 -6.26
CA ILE A 165 -6.64 11.26 -7.46
C ILE A 165 -7.29 10.42 -8.56
N ASP A 166 -7.72 11.05 -9.66
CA ASP A 166 -8.09 10.34 -10.90
C ASP A 166 -6.81 10.09 -11.71
N PRO A 167 -6.36 8.83 -11.87
CA PRO A 167 -5.17 8.51 -12.65
C PRO A 167 -5.39 8.62 -14.16
N ASN A 168 -6.63 8.82 -14.63
CA ASN A 168 -6.95 9.02 -16.05
C ASN A 168 -6.86 10.49 -16.46
N GLU A 169 -6.79 11.41 -15.50
CA GLU A 169 -6.56 12.82 -15.76
C GLU A 169 -5.05 13.08 -15.94
N GLY A 170 -4.49 12.68 -17.08
CA GLY A 170 -3.06 12.87 -17.38
C GLY A 170 -2.15 12.15 -16.39
N ASP A 171 -1.03 12.78 -16.00
CA ASP A 171 -0.06 12.21 -15.05
C ASP A 171 -0.28 12.70 -13.61
N ARG A 172 -1.53 12.95 -13.20
CA ARG A 172 -1.81 13.49 -11.85
C ARG A 172 -1.26 12.61 -10.73
N LEU A 173 -1.41 11.30 -10.81
CA LEU A 173 -0.87 10.38 -9.82
C LEU A 173 0.67 10.43 -9.77
N GLY A 174 1.34 10.42 -10.92
CA GLY A 174 2.79 10.54 -10.98
C GLY A 174 3.27 11.90 -10.49
N ALA A 175 2.59 12.99 -10.85
CA ALA A 175 2.89 14.34 -10.39
C ALA A 175 2.72 14.49 -8.89
N TRP A 176 1.62 13.96 -8.33
CA TRP A 176 1.37 13.95 -6.88
C TRP A 176 2.51 13.25 -6.14
N ILE A 177 2.88 12.04 -6.58
CA ILE A 177 3.97 11.26 -5.97
C ILE A 177 5.32 12.00 -6.09
N ARG A 178 5.63 12.62 -7.23
CA ARG A 178 6.92 13.31 -7.44
C ARG A 178 7.02 14.63 -6.67
N ASN A 179 5.89 15.33 -6.49
CA ASN A 179 5.85 16.62 -5.82
C ASN A 179 5.74 16.47 -4.29
N ASP A 180 5.31 15.30 -3.81
CA ASP A 180 5.30 14.99 -2.38
C ASP A 180 6.69 14.53 -1.91
N GLY A 181 7.35 15.36 -1.10
CA GLY A 181 8.69 15.11 -0.58
C GLY A 181 8.83 13.85 0.30
N ARG A 182 7.72 13.19 0.67
CA ARG A 182 7.71 11.92 1.43
C ARG A 182 7.93 10.71 0.52
N ALA A 183 7.90 10.85 -0.81
CA ALA A 183 8.17 9.77 -1.73
C ALA A 183 9.67 9.44 -1.80
N ILE A 184 10.05 8.22 -1.42
CA ILE A 184 11.44 7.76 -1.51
C ILE A 184 11.82 7.55 -2.99
N SER A 185 12.91 8.19 -3.41
CA SER A 185 13.43 8.05 -4.78
C SER A 185 13.98 6.63 -5.04
N PRO A 186 13.91 6.11 -6.28
CA PRO A 186 14.49 4.80 -6.59
C PRO A 186 16.00 4.71 -6.33
N ALA A 187 16.72 5.82 -6.45
CA ALA A 187 18.16 5.89 -6.17
C ALA A 187 18.43 5.71 -4.69
N LEU A 188 17.75 6.48 -3.84
CA LEU A 188 17.84 6.37 -2.39
C LEU A 188 17.40 4.99 -1.91
N LEU A 189 16.34 4.41 -2.50
CA LEU A 189 15.92 3.05 -2.15
C LEU A 189 17.00 1.99 -2.43
N ARG A 190 17.77 2.13 -3.51
CA ARG A 190 18.88 1.21 -3.82
C ARG A 190 20.04 1.35 -2.84
N GLU A 191 20.29 2.56 -2.34
CA GLU A 191 21.29 2.82 -1.32
C GLU A 191 20.88 2.22 0.03
N LEU A 192 19.64 2.44 0.44
CA LEU A 192 19.10 1.97 1.72
C LEU A 192 18.85 0.45 1.75
N VAL A 193 18.48 -0.14 0.60
CA VAL A 193 18.17 -1.57 0.47
C VAL A 193 18.95 -2.15 -0.71
N PRO A 194 20.26 -2.40 -0.55
CA PRO A 194 21.11 -2.88 -1.63
C PRO A 194 20.67 -4.26 -2.13
N GLU A 195 20.87 -4.51 -3.42
CA GLU A 195 20.60 -5.83 -3.98
C GLU A 195 21.54 -6.86 -3.33
N ARG A 196 20.96 -7.92 -2.77
CA ARG A 196 21.77 -9.09 -2.42
C ARG A 196 22.37 -9.63 -3.73
N PRO A 197 23.69 -9.83 -3.81
CA PRO A 197 24.29 -10.43 -4.99
C PRO A 197 23.63 -11.80 -5.25
N PRO A 198 23.47 -12.20 -6.52
CA PRO A 198 22.89 -13.49 -6.85
C PRO A 198 23.63 -14.58 -6.08
N ARG A 199 22.89 -15.45 -5.39
CA ARG A 199 23.49 -16.61 -4.72
C ARG A 199 24.32 -17.36 -5.76
N ARG A 200 25.65 -17.42 -5.58
CA ARG A 200 26.52 -18.25 -6.41
C ARG A 200 25.91 -19.65 -6.41
N ARG A 201 25.48 -20.13 -7.58
CA ARG A 201 25.02 -21.51 -7.73
C ARG A 201 26.17 -22.41 -7.28
N ARG A 202 25.95 -23.25 -6.25
CA ARG A 202 26.91 -24.31 -5.93
C ARG A 202 27.10 -25.15 -7.21
N PRO A 203 28.34 -25.46 -7.62
CA PRO A 203 28.56 -26.41 -8.70
C PRO A 203 27.79 -27.69 -8.38
N ARG A 204 27.08 -28.26 -9.36
CA ARG A 204 26.53 -29.61 -9.21
C ARG A 204 27.72 -30.56 -9.02
N PRO A 205 27.69 -31.48 -8.04
CA PRO A 205 28.66 -32.56 -8.02
C PRO A 205 28.49 -33.35 -9.32
N GLY A 206 29.61 -33.57 -10.01
CA GLY A 206 29.70 -34.36 -11.23
C GLY A 206 29.63 -35.85 -10.97
#